data_AF-A0A7V3RL77-F1
#
_entry.id   AF-A0A7V3RL77-F1
#
_cell.length_a   1.000
_cell.length_b   1.000
_cell.length_c   1.000
_cell.angle_alpha   90.00
_cell.angle_beta   90.00
_cell.angle_gamma   90.00
#
_symmetry.space_group_name_H-M   'P 1'
#
loop_
_entity.id
_entity.type
_entity.pdbx_description
1 polymer ?
#
loop_
_entity_poly.entity_id
_entity_poly.type
_entity_poly.pdbx_seq_one_letter_code
_entity_poly.pdbx_strand_id
1 'polypeptide(L)'
;MVVVFSDRPEVKKLIRFLITKEANEIAAKNGFISPNRNVPLENYPDSISRKSAKMLQEARIFVFDASDLMPPAVGNQGGFWDACKRFVQNPESLDEILMEMEEIASKNY
;
A
#
# COMPACT_ATOMS: atom_id res chain seq x y z
N MET A 1 -0.16 5.83 -6.93
CA MET A 1 1.01 6.67 -6.59
C MET A 1 1.27 7.61 -7.75
N VAL A 2 1.56 8.89 -7.49
CA VAL A 2 1.97 9.85 -8.51
C VAL A 2 3.31 10.43 -8.11
N VAL A 3 4.26 10.47 -9.03
CA VAL A 3 5.62 10.98 -8.79
C VAL A 3 5.90 12.14 -9.74
N VAL A 4 6.51 13.21 -9.22
CA VAL A 4 6.85 14.42 -9.98
C VAL A 4 8.33 14.41 -10.32
N PHE A 5 8.66 14.34 -11.61
CA PHE A 5 10.04 14.34 -12.09
C PHE A 5 10.55 15.72 -12.54
N SER A 6 9.65 16.70 -12.70
CA SER A 6 10.00 18.04 -13.17
C SER A 6 9.22 19.10 -12.39
N ASP A 7 9.93 20.11 -11.87
CA ASP A 7 9.33 21.23 -11.17
C ASP A 7 8.84 22.32 -12.15
N ARG A 8 7.71 22.05 -12.79
CA ARG A 8 7.08 22.95 -13.78
C ARG A 8 5.66 23.35 -13.39
N PRO A 9 5.21 24.58 -13.74
CA PRO A 9 3.85 25.02 -13.45
C PRO A 9 2.76 24.09 -14.00
N GLU A 10 2.94 23.52 -15.19
CA GLU A 10 1.94 22.64 -15.81
C GLU A 10 1.84 21.28 -15.11
N VAL A 11 2.99 20.75 -14.66
CA VAL A 11 3.03 19.50 -13.87
C VAL A 11 2.34 19.71 -12.53
N LYS A 12 2.62 20.83 -11.85
CA LYS A 12 1.92 21.20 -10.59
C LYS A 12 0.41 21.31 -10.79
N LYS A 13 -0.05 21.88 -11.91
CA LYS A 13 -1.50 21.96 -12.22
C LYS A 13 -2.12 20.57 -12.37
N LEU A 14 -1.45 19.64 -13.06
CA LEU A 14 -1.93 18.26 -13.18
C LEU A 14 -2.02 17.57 -11.82
N ILE A 15 -0.98 17.68 -10.98
CA ILE A 15 -1.01 17.08 -9.63
C ILE A 15 -2.15 17.66 -8.79
N ARG A 16 -2.37 18.98 -8.84
CA ARG A 16 -3.49 19.63 -8.16
C ARG A 16 -4.84 19.10 -8.62
N PHE A 17 -5.00 18.84 -9.92
CA PHE A 17 -6.20 18.21 -10.45
C PHE A 17 -6.37 16.78 -9.92
N LEU A 18 -5.32 15.96 -9.94
CA LEU A 18 -5.39 14.55 -9.52
C LEU A 18 -5.76 14.35 -8.05
N ILE A 19 -5.52 15.34 -7.17
CA ILE A 19 -5.93 15.30 -5.77
C ILE A 19 -7.36 15.82 -5.52
N THR A 20 -8.05 16.33 -6.54
CA THR A 20 -9.44 16.81 -6.40
C THR A 20 -10.43 15.67 -6.17
N LYS A 21 -11.60 15.99 -5.62
CA LYS A 21 -12.73 15.06 -5.51
C LYS A 21 -13.10 14.50 -6.89
N GLU A 22 -13.27 15.36 -7.88
CA GLU A 22 -13.68 15.00 -9.24
C GLU A 22 -12.76 13.94 -9.86
N ALA A 23 -11.44 14.17 -9.85
CA ALA A 23 -10.48 13.20 -10.37
C ALA A 23 -10.53 11.86 -9.61
N ASN A 24 -10.73 11.91 -8.29
CA ASN A 24 -10.83 10.71 -7.47
C ASN A 24 -12.16 9.97 -7.65
N GLU A 25 -13.27 10.65 -7.96
CA GLU A 25 -14.54 10.03 -8.31
C GLU A 25 -14.45 9.27 -9.64
N ILE A 26 -13.73 9.81 -10.62
CA ILE A 26 -13.44 9.11 -11.88
C ILE A 26 -12.64 7.83 -11.60
N ALA A 27 -11.61 7.91 -10.75
CA ALA A 27 -10.82 6.75 -10.36
C ALA A 27 -11.67 5.70 -9.62
N ALA A 28 -12.52 6.13 -8.68
CA ALA A 28 -13.39 5.24 -7.91
C ALA A 28 -14.38 4.47 -8.78
N LYS A 29 -14.97 5.12 -9.80
CA LYS A 29 -15.84 4.48 -10.80
C LYS A 29 -15.13 3.37 -11.59
N ASN A 30 -13.81 3.43 -11.68
CA ASN A 30 -12.97 2.42 -12.31
C ASN A 30 -12.34 1.44 -11.30
N GLY A 31 -12.83 1.41 -10.05
CA GLY A 31 -12.41 0.44 -9.03
C GLY A 31 -11.23 0.86 -8.17
N PHE A 32 -10.64 2.04 -8.38
CA PHE A 32 -9.53 2.52 -7.54
C PHE A 32 -10.02 2.99 -6.17
N ILE A 33 -9.39 2.49 -5.10
CA ILE A 33 -9.69 2.95 -3.74
C ILE A 33 -9.06 4.32 -3.49
N SER A 34 -9.87 5.36 -3.57
CA SER A 34 -9.44 6.72 -3.25
C SER A 34 -9.26 6.94 -1.73
N PRO A 35 -8.16 7.60 -1.30
CA PRO A 35 -8.00 8.09 0.07
C PRO A 35 -8.78 9.40 0.34
N ASN A 36 -9.38 10.01 -0.69
CA ASN A 36 -10.16 11.23 -0.53
C ASN A 36 -11.52 10.90 0.09
N ARG A 37 -11.72 11.29 1.35
CA ARG A 37 -12.95 11.04 2.13
C ARG A 37 -14.21 11.66 1.54
N ASN A 38 -14.08 12.60 0.60
CA ASN A 38 -15.22 13.22 -0.06
C ASN A 38 -15.73 12.41 -1.26
N VAL A 39 -15.10 11.29 -1.61
CA VAL A 39 -15.58 10.39 -2.67
C VAL A 39 -16.76 9.58 -2.14
N PRO A 40 -17.95 9.70 -2.74
CA PRO A 40 -19.12 8.93 -2.34
C PRO A 40 -18.92 7.42 -2.55
N LEU A 41 -19.39 6.61 -1.60
CA LEU A 41 -19.23 5.14 -1.63
C LEU A 41 -20.04 4.49 -2.76
N GLU A 42 -21.08 5.14 -3.25
CA GLU A 42 -21.88 4.71 -4.40
C GLU A 42 -21.11 4.80 -5.73
N ASN A 43 -20.01 5.55 -5.80
CA ASN A 43 -19.19 5.62 -7.00
C ASN A 43 -18.38 4.33 -7.25
N TYR A 44 -18.26 3.44 -6.26
CA TYR A 44 -17.52 2.19 -6.42
C TYR A 44 -18.39 1.12 -7.13
N PRO A 45 -17.85 0.45 -8.16
CA PRO A 45 -18.61 -0.38 -9.08
C PRO A 45 -19.13 -1.69 -8.46
N ASP A 46 -18.52 -2.15 -7.36
CA ASP A 46 -18.83 -3.43 -6.73
C ASP A 46 -18.79 -3.34 -5.20
N SER A 47 -19.30 -4.39 -4.55
CA SER A 47 -19.40 -4.44 -3.08
C SER A 47 -18.05 -4.55 -2.38
N ILE A 48 -17.05 -5.16 -3.01
CA ILE A 48 -15.71 -5.36 -2.45
C ILE A 48 -15.00 -4.00 -2.44
N SER A 49 -14.93 -3.31 -3.58
CA SER A 49 -14.29 -2.01 -3.68
C SER A 49 -14.97 -0.97 -2.78
N ARG A 50 -16.31 -0.99 -2.71
CA ARG A 50 -17.07 -0.14 -1.78
C ARG A 50 -16.75 -0.40 -0.31
N LYS A 51 -16.66 -1.68 0.08
CA LYS A 51 -16.33 -2.06 1.47
C LYS A 51 -14.91 -1.63 1.82
N SER A 52 -13.94 -1.84 0.93
CA SER A 52 -12.56 -1.40 1.11
C SER A 52 -12.45 0.13 1.24
N ALA A 53 -13.16 0.87 0.40
CA ALA A 53 -13.20 2.33 0.50
C ALA A 53 -13.84 2.81 1.82
N LYS A 54 -14.93 2.18 2.25
CA LYS A 54 -15.54 2.48 3.54
C LYS A 54 -14.57 2.26 4.69
N MET A 55 -13.87 1.11 4.70
CA MET A 55 -12.85 0.83 5.71
C MET A 55 -11.76 1.90 5.73
N LEU A 56 -11.29 2.35 4.57
CA LEU A 56 -10.29 3.41 4.48
C LEU A 56 -10.82 4.77 4.96
N GLN A 57 -12.07 5.12 4.65
CA GLN A 57 -12.68 6.39 5.09
C GLN A 57 -12.89 6.43 6.61
N GLU A 58 -13.31 5.31 7.20
CA GLU A 58 -13.57 5.15 8.63
C GLU A 58 -12.29 4.91 9.45
N ALA A 59 -11.19 4.51 8.80
CA ALA A 59 -9.92 4.28 9.47
C ALA A 59 -9.42 5.55 10.17
N ARG A 60 -9.17 5.42 11.48
CA ARG A 60 -8.47 6.44 12.27
C ARG A 60 -6.98 6.47 11.95
N ILE A 61 -6.41 5.29 11.68
CA ILE A 61 -4.99 5.08 11.40
C ILE A 61 -4.88 4.23 10.14
N PHE A 62 -4.02 4.64 9.23
CA PHE A 62 -3.57 3.84 8.10
C PHE A 62 -2.08 3.60 8.28
N VAL A 63 -1.65 2.34 8.23
CA VAL A 63 -0.25 1.94 8.34
C VAL A 63 0.15 1.18 7.09
N PHE A 64 1.41 1.31 6.73
CA PHE A 64 2.05 0.39 5.79
C PHE A 64 2.32 -0.94 6.49
N ASP A 65 2.42 -2.02 5.72
CA ASP A 65 2.79 -3.30 6.32
C ASP A 65 4.28 -3.29 6.72
N ALA A 66 4.69 -4.28 7.50
CA ALA A 66 6.05 -4.32 8.03
C ALA A 66 7.12 -4.36 6.93
N SER A 67 6.84 -5.00 5.78
CA SER A 67 7.80 -5.09 4.67
C SER A 67 8.07 -3.75 3.99
N ASP A 68 7.08 -2.86 3.97
CA ASP A 68 7.23 -1.49 3.44
C ASP A 68 8.07 -0.58 4.35
N LEU A 69 8.15 -0.92 5.65
CA LEU A 69 8.86 -0.12 6.66
C LEU A 69 10.30 -0.59 6.90
N MET A 70 10.75 -1.63 6.19
CA MET A 70 12.08 -2.22 6.31
C MET A 70 12.94 -1.92 5.06
N PRO A 71 14.29 -2.01 5.13
CA PRO A 71 15.15 -2.01 3.96
C PRO A 71 14.68 -3.05 2.94
N PRO A 72 14.75 -2.80 1.62
CA PRO A 72 14.19 -3.68 0.60
C PRO A 72 14.62 -5.15 0.73
N ALA A 73 15.90 -5.41 1.05
CA ALA A 73 16.43 -6.75 1.30
C ALA A 73 15.71 -7.47 2.46
N VAL A 74 15.41 -6.75 3.53
CA VAL A 74 14.73 -7.28 4.72
C VAL A 74 13.22 -7.35 4.52
N GLY A 75 12.62 -6.44 3.75
CA GLY A 75 11.18 -6.38 3.55
C GLY A 75 10.66 -7.30 2.44
N ASN A 76 11.01 -6.99 1.19
CA ASN A 76 10.31 -7.52 0.01
C ASN A 76 11.21 -8.21 -1.03
N GLN A 77 12.54 -8.26 -0.80
CA GLN A 77 13.51 -8.95 -1.67
C GLN A 77 14.08 -10.21 -1.02
N GLY A 78 13.23 -11.16 -0.61
CA GLY A 78 13.67 -12.42 0.03
C GLY A 78 13.49 -12.47 1.54
N GLY A 79 13.23 -11.32 2.20
CA GLY A 79 13.04 -11.24 3.65
C GLY A 79 11.58 -11.47 4.10
N PHE A 80 11.01 -10.49 4.82
CA PHE A 80 9.77 -10.59 5.57
C PHE A 80 8.60 -11.16 4.76
N TRP A 81 8.37 -10.68 3.54
CA TRP A 81 7.28 -11.16 2.70
C TRP A 81 7.40 -12.65 2.38
N ASP A 82 8.61 -13.11 2.04
CA ASP A 82 8.87 -14.51 1.71
C ASP A 82 8.88 -15.39 2.96
N ALA A 83 9.39 -14.87 4.09
CA ALA A 83 9.30 -15.49 5.40
C ALA A 83 7.84 -15.75 5.82
N CYS A 84 6.93 -14.78 5.66
CA CYS A 84 5.51 -14.96 5.96
C CYS A 84 4.88 -16.06 5.11
N LYS A 85 5.21 -16.13 3.81
CA LYS A 85 4.72 -17.21 2.93
C LYS A 85 5.23 -18.58 3.38
N ARG A 86 6.52 -18.70 3.70
CA ARG A 86 7.13 -19.95 4.19
C ARG A 86 6.49 -20.40 5.49
N PHE A 87 6.26 -19.50 6.42
CA PHE A 87 5.60 -19.80 7.69
C PHE A 87 4.17 -20.33 7.48
N VAL A 88 3.40 -19.72 6.58
CA VAL A 88 2.05 -20.20 6.25
C VAL A 88 2.08 -21.60 5.60
N GLN A 89 3.11 -21.91 4.82
CA GLN A 89 3.29 -23.22 4.20
C GLN A 89 3.75 -24.30 5.18
N ASN A 90 4.67 -23.96 6.09
CA ASN A 90 5.15 -24.86 7.13
C ASN A 90 5.44 -24.08 8.44
N PRO A 91 4.48 -24.03 9.38
CA PRO A 91 4.66 -23.32 10.64
C PRO A 91 5.80 -23.86 11.51
N GLU A 92 6.18 -25.13 11.36
CA GLU A 92 7.28 -25.77 12.09
C GLU A 92 8.67 -25.20 11.73
N SER A 93 8.79 -24.51 10.58
CA SER A 93 10.03 -23.86 10.16
C SER A 93 10.25 -22.48 10.80
N LEU A 94 9.44 -22.08 11.81
CA LEU A 94 9.50 -20.73 12.37
C LEU A 94 10.90 -20.33 12.87
N ASP A 95 11.57 -21.22 13.61
CA ASP A 95 12.90 -20.90 14.18
C ASP A 95 13.96 -20.68 13.10
N GLU A 96 13.92 -21.50 12.04
CA GLU A 96 14.80 -21.35 10.87
C GLU A 96 14.50 -20.03 10.14
N ILE A 97 13.23 -19.72 9.90
CA ILE A 97 12.79 -18.48 9.27
C ILE A 97 13.26 -17.26 10.05
N LEU A 98 13.11 -17.28 11.38
CA LEU A 98 13.53 -16.16 12.24
C LEU A 98 15.06 -15.99 12.24
N MET A 99 15.81 -17.09 12.28
CA MET A 99 17.27 -17.06 12.20
C MET A 99 17.76 -16.46 10.87
N GLU A 100 17.19 -16.90 9.75
CA GLU A 100 17.52 -16.33 8.43
C GLU A 100 17.15 -14.85 8.33
N MET A 101 16.00 -14.45 8.88
CA MET A 101 15.57 -13.05 8.91
C MET A 101 16.53 -12.16 9.71
N GLU A 102 17.04 -12.65 10.84
CA GLU A 102 18.04 -11.94 11.62
C GLU A 102 19.37 -11.82 10.85
N GLU A 103 19.78 -12.87 10.14
CA GLU A 103 20.97 -12.82 9.29
C GLU A 103 20.82 -11.77 8.18
N ILE A 104 19.67 -11.73 7.50
CA ILE A 104 19.38 -10.73 6.47
C ILE A 104 19.38 -9.32 7.09
N ALA A 105 18.72 -9.14 8.24
CA ALA A 105 18.70 -7.85 8.94
C ALA A 105 20.12 -7.38 9.30
N SER A 106 20.95 -8.25 9.86
CA SER A 106 22.33 -7.93 10.28
C SER A 106 23.24 -7.41 9.17
N LYS A 107 22.92 -7.73 7.91
CA LYS A 107 23.69 -7.32 6.73
C LYS A 107 23.16 -6.04 6.08
N ASN A 108 21.96 -5.60 6.45
CA ASN A 108 21.21 -4.55 5.74
C ASN A 108 20.80 -3.37 6.64
N TYR A 109 21.16 -3.42 7.93
CA TYR A 109 21.11 -2.30 8.89
C TYR A 109 22.53 -1.99 9.37
#